data_AF-A0A838PYN1-F1
#
_entry.id   AF-A0A838PYN1-F1
#
_cell.length_a   1.000
_cell.length_b   1.000
_cell.length_c   1.000
_cell.angle_alpha   90.00
_cell.angle_beta   90.00
_cell.angle_gamma   90.00
#
_symmetry.space_group_name_H-M   'P 1'
#
loop_
_entity.id
_entity.type
_entity.pdbx_description
1 polymer ?
#
loop_
_entity_poly.entity_id
_entity_poly.type
_entity_poly.pdbx_seq_one_letter_code
_entity_poly.pdbx_strand_id
1 'polypeptide(L)'
;MRNRALALAQQRHGYDADSFDNVDDLPDEEVAAFHPTLVASLEPAALLEALEAAMRCLVTELRRGDPELADRLEQPLLEFVAVVRDLDRDPGF
;
A
#
# COMPACT_ATOMS: atom_id res chain seq x y z
N MET A 1 -0.71 -3.59 -4.77
CA MET A 1 0.08 -2.76 -3.83
C MET A 1 0.12 -3.34 -2.42
N ARG A 2 -1.04 -3.50 -1.75
CA ARG A 2 -1.12 -4.07 -0.40
C ARG A 2 -0.33 -5.37 -0.23
N ASN A 3 -0.59 -6.37 -1.08
CA ASN A 3 0.10 -7.66 -1.00
C ASN A 3 1.62 -7.52 -1.17
N ARG A 4 2.11 -6.61 -2.02
CA ARG A 4 3.55 -6.42 -2.20
C ARG A 4 4.18 -5.78 -0.96
N ALA A 5 3.50 -4.83 -0.35
CA ALA A 5 3.95 -4.19 0.89
C ALA A 5 3.94 -5.18 2.07
N LEU A 6 2.89 -6.01 2.21
CA LEU A 6 2.85 -7.10 3.19
C LEU A 6 3.99 -8.10 2.97
N ALA A 7 4.25 -8.49 1.73
CA ALA A 7 5.34 -9.40 1.42
C ALA A 7 6.71 -8.85 1.85
N LEU A 8 6.96 -7.54 1.64
CA LEU A 8 8.19 -6.89 2.09
C LEU A 8 8.29 -6.84 3.62
N ALA A 9 7.19 -6.56 4.31
CA ALA A 9 7.15 -6.60 5.77
C ALA A 9 7.46 -8.02 6.30
N GLN A 10 6.84 -9.05 5.74
CA GLN A 10 7.11 -10.45 6.08
C GLN A 10 8.59 -10.83 5.84
N GLN A 11 9.12 -10.48 4.67
CA GLN A 11 10.52 -10.74 4.33
C GLN A 11 11.49 -10.04 5.30
N ARG A 12 11.19 -8.80 5.72
CA ARG A 12 11.99 -8.06 6.70
C ARG A 12 12.03 -8.73 8.07
N HIS A 13 10.98 -9.45 8.44
CA HIS A 13 10.89 -10.24 9.67
C HIS A 13 11.37 -11.69 9.49
N GLY A 14 11.93 -12.04 8.33
CA GLY A 14 12.50 -13.36 8.07
C GLY A 14 11.49 -14.43 7.68
N TYR A 15 10.25 -14.05 7.39
CA TYR A 15 9.21 -14.97 6.95
C TYR A 15 9.23 -15.15 5.43
N ASP A 16 8.82 -16.34 4.99
CA ASP A 16 8.43 -16.54 3.61
C ASP A 16 7.13 -15.78 3.31
N ALA A 17 7.06 -15.19 2.11
CA ALA A 17 6.02 -14.26 1.71
C ALA A 17 5.27 -14.68 0.44
N ASP A 18 5.61 -15.83 -0.15
CA ASP A 18 5.01 -16.29 -1.40
C ASP A 18 3.54 -16.72 -1.20
N SER A 19 3.19 -17.24 -0.01
CA SER A 19 1.84 -17.72 0.33
C SER A 19 1.04 -16.82 1.28
N PHE A 20 1.65 -15.76 1.84
CA PHE A 20 1.04 -14.91 2.89
C PHE A 20 0.63 -15.64 4.17
N ASP A 21 1.09 -16.86 4.40
CA ASP A 21 0.70 -17.67 5.57
C ASP A 21 1.17 -17.06 6.90
N ASN A 22 2.25 -16.28 6.88
CA ASN A 22 2.87 -15.69 8.07
C ASN A 22 2.45 -14.24 8.32
N VAL A 23 1.33 -13.76 7.76
CA VAL A 23 0.87 -12.38 8.01
C VAL A 23 0.45 -12.20 9.46
N ASP A 24 -0.20 -13.21 10.03
CA ASP A 24 -0.66 -13.21 11.42
C ASP A 24 0.49 -13.37 12.43
N ASP A 25 1.70 -13.72 11.96
CA ASP A 25 2.91 -13.81 12.77
C ASP A 25 3.68 -12.48 12.87
N LEU A 26 3.28 -11.47 12.10
CA LEU A 26 3.86 -10.13 12.19
C LEU A 26 3.51 -9.46 13.53
N PRO A 27 4.39 -8.60 14.08
CA PRO A 27 4.03 -7.77 15.23
C PRO A 27 2.76 -6.95 14.97
N ASP A 28 1.90 -6.82 15.98
CA ASP A 28 0.60 -6.12 15.88
C ASP A 28 0.72 -4.71 15.30
N GLU A 29 1.79 -3.99 15.65
CA GLU A 29 2.10 -2.65 15.14
C GLU A 29 2.36 -2.62 13.63
N GLU A 30 2.96 -3.68 13.08
CA GLU A 30 3.22 -3.82 11.64
C GLU A 30 1.91 -4.14 10.92
N VAL A 31 1.08 -5.03 11.49
CA VAL A 31 -0.25 -5.36 10.95
C VAL A 31 -1.17 -4.13 10.98
N ALA A 32 -1.17 -3.38 12.08
CA ALA A 32 -1.99 -2.19 12.26
C ALA A 32 -1.70 -1.11 11.21
N ALA A 33 -0.46 -0.99 10.74
CA ALA A 33 -0.09 -0.07 9.67
C ALA A 33 -0.82 -0.37 8.35
N PHE A 34 -1.28 -1.61 8.13
CA PHE A 34 -2.04 -2.02 6.95
C PHE A 34 -3.55 -1.89 7.11
N HIS A 35 -4.11 -1.60 8.28
CA HIS A 35 -5.56 -1.48 8.46
C HIS A 35 -6.22 -0.48 7.49
N PRO A 36 -5.64 0.71 7.20
CA PRO A 36 -6.24 1.65 6.26
C PRO A 36 -6.29 1.14 4.80
N THR A 37 -5.60 0.04 4.49
CA THR A 37 -5.62 -0.61 3.17
C THR A 37 -6.83 -1.53 2.96
N LEU A 38 -7.61 -1.76 4.02
CA LEU A 38 -8.82 -2.58 3.96
C LEU A 38 -9.97 -1.75 3.39
N VAL A 39 -10.59 -2.27 2.34
CA VAL A 39 -11.71 -1.62 1.66
C VAL A 39 -12.99 -1.84 2.46
N ALA A 40 -13.56 -0.76 3.01
CA ALA A 40 -14.81 -0.82 3.76
C ALA A 40 -16.07 -0.85 2.87
N SER A 41 -15.98 -0.36 1.63
CA SER A 41 -17.08 -0.34 0.65
C SER A 41 -16.53 -0.28 -0.78
N LEU A 42 -17.36 -0.63 -1.77
CA LEU A 42 -16.97 -0.57 -3.20
C LEU A 42 -17.20 0.82 -3.84
N GLU A 43 -17.53 1.83 -3.05
CA GLU A 43 -17.62 3.21 -3.54
C GLU A 43 -16.25 3.68 -4.05
N PRO A 44 -16.17 4.41 -5.18
CA PRO A 44 -14.90 4.85 -5.77
C PRO A 44 -13.99 5.55 -4.77
N ALA A 45 -14.54 6.42 -3.92
CA ALA A 45 -13.80 7.13 -2.88
C ALA A 45 -13.11 6.16 -1.89
N ALA A 46 -13.83 5.14 -1.41
CA ALA A 46 -13.28 4.16 -0.46
C ALA A 46 -12.19 3.28 -1.09
N LEU A 47 -12.36 2.92 -2.37
CA LEU A 47 -11.35 2.17 -3.13
C LEU A 47 -10.08 3.00 -3.32
N LEU A 48 -10.23 4.28 -3.66
CA LEU A 48 -9.10 5.20 -3.84
C LEU A 48 -8.36 5.48 -2.53
N GLU A 49 -9.07 5.64 -1.43
CA GLU A 49 -8.46 5.79 -0.09
C GLU A 49 -7.64 4.56 0.30
N ALA A 50 -8.21 3.35 0.14
CA ALA A 50 -7.51 2.11 0.44
C ALA A 50 -6.29 1.89 -0.48
N LEU A 51 -6.39 2.28 -1.75
CA LEU A 51 -5.27 2.24 -2.70
C LEU A 51 -4.16 3.22 -2.29
N GLU A 52 -4.50 4.46 -1.94
CA GLU A 52 -3.54 5.45 -1.46
C GLU A 52 -2.79 4.94 -0.22
N ALA A 53 -3.53 4.40 0.75
CA ALA A 53 -2.95 3.79 1.94
C ALA A 53 -2.01 2.65 1.58
N ALA A 54 -2.40 1.77 0.66
CA ALA A 54 -1.57 0.65 0.23
C ALA A 54 -0.28 1.09 -0.48
N MET A 55 -0.32 2.19 -1.23
CA MET A 55 0.87 2.79 -1.83
C MET A 55 1.80 3.41 -0.79
N ARG A 56 1.24 4.11 0.21
CA ARG A 56 2.02 4.65 1.33
C ARG A 56 2.72 3.54 2.12
N CYS A 57 2.02 2.45 2.45
CA CYS A 57 2.64 1.28 3.09
C CYS A 57 3.77 0.69 2.24
N LEU A 58 3.59 0.59 0.92
CA LEU A 58 4.65 0.13 0.02
C LEU A 58 5.87 1.04 0.06
N VAL A 59 5.69 2.36 -0.02
CA VAL A 59 6.79 3.33 0.07
C VAL A 59 7.49 3.23 1.42
N THR A 60 6.76 3.05 2.52
CA THR A 60 7.36 2.85 3.85
C THR A 60 8.23 1.58 3.89
N GLU A 61 7.76 0.45 3.36
CA GLU A 61 8.55 -0.78 3.32
C GLU A 61 9.76 -0.66 2.37
N LEU A 62 9.59 -0.03 1.20
CA LEU A 62 10.71 0.26 0.31
C LEU A 62 11.75 1.12 1.03
N ARG A 63 11.34 2.17 1.74
CA ARG A 63 12.25 3.08 2.45
C ARG A 63 13.06 2.38 3.55
N ARG A 64 12.58 1.24 4.07
CA ARG A 64 13.30 0.40 5.06
C ARG A 64 14.40 -0.46 4.41
N GLY A 65 14.26 -0.86 3.14
CA GLY A 65 15.20 -1.75 2.44
C GLY A 65 16.01 -1.11 1.31
N ASP A 66 15.39 -0.19 0.57
CA ASP A 66 15.94 0.55 -0.58
C ASP A 66 15.39 2.00 -0.58
N PRO A 67 16.03 2.91 0.19
CA PRO A 67 15.61 4.31 0.28
C PRO A 67 15.64 5.05 -1.06
N GLU A 68 16.61 4.76 -1.92
CA GLU A 68 16.76 5.42 -3.21
C GLU A 68 15.60 5.06 -4.15
N LEU A 69 15.18 3.79 -4.16
CA LEU A 69 14.00 3.36 -4.90
C LEU A 69 12.72 3.96 -4.31
N ALA A 70 12.62 4.06 -2.98
CA ALA A 70 11.47 4.68 -2.33
C ALA A 70 11.32 6.15 -2.74
N ASP A 71 12.40 6.93 -2.72
CA ASP A 71 12.38 8.35 -3.09
C ASP A 71 12.05 8.55 -4.57
N ARG A 72 12.50 7.64 -5.44
CA ARG A 72 12.14 7.65 -6.87
C ARG A 72 10.67 7.33 -7.13
N LEU A 73 10.06 6.46 -6.33
CA LEU A 73 8.71 5.93 -6.57
C LEU A 73 7.62 6.64 -5.79
N GLU A 74 7.94 7.30 -4.67
CA GLU A 74 6.95 7.93 -3.79
C GLU A 74 6.06 8.91 -4.54
N GLN A 75 6.66 9.87 -5.25
CA GLN A 75 5.90 10.87 -5.98
C GLN A 75 5.06 10.26 -7.12
N PRO A 76 5.63 9.45 -8.06
CA PRO A 76 4.84 8.83 -9.13
C PRO A 76 3.66 7.97 -8.64
N LEU A 77 3.84 7.24 -7.53
CA LEU A 77 2.78 6.42 -6.96
C LEU A 77 1.66 7.26 -6.37
N LEU A 78 1.99 8.30 -5.59
CA LEU A 78 0.98 9.16 -4.97
C LEU A 78 0.27 10.06 -5.99
N GLU A 79 0.97 10.50 -7.05
CA GLU A 79 0.38 11.25 -8.15
C GLU A 79 -0.64 10.43 -8.94
N PHE A 80 -0.39 9.13 -9.15
CA PHE A 80 -1.35 8.26 -9.82
C PHE A 80 -2.72 8.28 -9.14
N VAL A 81 -2.76 8.19 -7.81
CA VAL A 81 -4.03 8.20 -7.06
C VAL A 81 -4.72 9.56 -7.17
N ALA A 82 -3.97 10.66 -7.15
CA ALA A 82 -4.52 11.99 -7.34
C ALA A 82 -5.17 12.14 -8.74
N VAL A 83 -4.49 11.69 -9.79
CA VAL A 83 -5.02 11.74 -11.17
C VAL A 83 -6.30 10.91 -11.30
N VAL A 84 -6.33 9.69 -10.75
CA VAL A 84 -7.54 8.84 -10.82
C VAL A 84 -8.70 9.46 -10.04
N ARG A 85 -8.41 10.10 -8.89
CA ARG A 85 -9.42 10.81 -8.09
C ARG A 85 -10.02 12.00 -8.84
N ASP A 86 -9.22 12.71 -9.61
CA ASP A 86 -9.71 13.84 -10.42
C ASP A 86 -10.56 13.37 -11.60
N LEU A 87 -10.19 12.24 -12.24
CA LEU A 87 -10.99 11.62 -13.30
C LEU A 87 -12.36 11.12 -12.81
N ASP A 88 -12.45 10.63 -11.57
CA ASP A 88 -13.73 10.21 -10.96
C ASP A 88 -14.65 11.39 -10.66
N ARG A 89 -14.08 12.55 -10.29
CA ARG A 89 -14.83 13.78 -9.98
C ARG A 89 -15.34 14.51 -11.22
N ASP A 90 -14.65 14.41 -12.34
CA ASP A 90 -15.04 15.01 -13.61
C ASP A 90 -14.94 13.98 -14.74
N PRO A 91 -15.96 13.10 -14.88
CA PRO A 91 -15.92 12.01 -15.85
C PRO A 91 -16.04 12.48 -17.31
N GLY A 92 -16.21 13.79 -17.55
CA GLY A 92 -16.18 14.39 -18.88
C GLY A 92 -17.13 13.74 -19.89
N PHE A 93 -18.43 13.70 -19.61
CA PHE A 93 -19.51 13.48 -20.60
C PHE A 93 -20.80 14.19 -20.19
#